data_AF-A0A6I3FP54-F1
#
_entry.id   AF-A0A6I3FP54-F1
#
_cell.length_a   1.000
_cell.length_b   1.000
_cell.length_c   1.000
_cell.angle_alpha   90.00
_cell.angle_beta   90.00
_cell.angle_gamma   90.00
#
_symmetry.space_group_name_H-M   'P 1'
#
loop_
_entity.id
_entity.type
_entity.pdbx_description
1 polymer ?
#
loop_
_entity_poly.entity_id
_entity_poly.type
_entity_poly.pdbx_seq_one_letter_code
_entity_poly.pdbx_strand_id
1 'polypeptide(L)' 'MKPNVLLITLDQFRGDCLSSAGHKVVRTPHLDELARNGVRFANHYSQAAPCSPGRASLYTGLYQMN' A
#
# COMPACT_ATOMS: atom_id res chain seq x y z
N MET A 1 17.99 -16.44 11.31
CA MET A 1 17.45 -16.76 9.96
C MET A 1 17.33 -15.48 9.15
N LYS A 2 17.55 -15.53 7.83
CA LYS A 2 17.31 -14.40 6.92
C LYS A 2 15.85 -14.44 6.47
N PRO A 3 15.05 -13.37 6.66
CA PRO A 3 13.66 -13.36 6.20
C PRO A 3 13.58 -13.25 4.67
N ASN A 4 12.52 -13.81 4.10
CA ASN A 4 12.12 -13.54 2.72
C ASN A 4 11.18 -12.32 2.72
N VAL A 5 11.30 -11.46 1.70
CA VAL A 5 10.48 -10.25 1.56
C VAL A 5 9.66 -10.32 0.28
N LEU A 6 8.34 -10.14 0.41
CA LEU A 6 7.40 -10.05 -0.72
C LEU A 6 6.81 -8.63 -0.73
N LEU A 7 7.11 -7.85 -1.77
CA LEU A 7 6.54 -6.53 -2.00
C LEU A 7 5.36 -6.64 -2.98
N ILE A 8 4.15 -6.38 -2.50
CA ILE A 8 2.92 -6.34 -3.31
C ILE A 8 2.51 -4.89 -3.50
N THR A 9 2.30 -4.46 -4.75
CA THR A 9 1.79 -3.14 -5.08
C THR A 9 0.47 -3.26 -5.84
N LEU A 10 -0.43 -2.30 -5.63
CA LEU A 10 -1.73 -2.23 -6.30
C LEU A 10 -1.78 -0.93 -7.09
N ASP A 11 -2.12 -0.98 -8.38
CA ASP A 11 -2.23 0.22 -9.22
C ASP A 11 -3.58 0.91 -8.99
N GLN A 12 -3.55 2.24 -8.85
CA GLN A 12 -4.72 3.11 -8.63
C GLN A 12 -5.64 2.70 -7.46
N PHE A 13 -5.11 2.00 -6.45
CA PHE A 13 -5.89 1.55 -5.31
C PHE A 13 -6.13 2.69 -4.32
N ARG A 14 -7.40 3.00 -4.04
CA ARG A 14 -7.77 4.00 -3.03
C ARG A 14 -7.65 3.41 -1.63
N GLY A 15 -7.08 4.18 -0.70
CA GLY A 15 -6.93 3.75 0.70
C GLY A 15 -8.24 3.48 1.44
N ASP A 16 -9.36 4.02 0.97
CA ASP A 16 -10.69 3.78 1.52
C ASP A 16 -11.43 2.59 0.86
N CYS A 17 -10.93 2.03 -0.24
CA CYS A 17 -11.50 0.83 -0.89
C CYS A 17 -11.06 -0.48 -0.22
N LEU A 18 -11.06 -0.52 1.11
CA LEU A 18 -10.60 -1.64 1.93
C LEU A 18 -11.59 -1.91 3.07
N SER A 19 -12.05 -3.15 3.26
CA SER A 19 -13.03 -3.45 4.32
C SER A 19 -12.47 -3.20 5.72
N SER A 20 -11.19 -3.49 5.98
CA SER A 20 -10.49 -3.11 7.22
C SER A 20 -10.22 -1.60 7.38
N ALA A 21 -10.51 -0.77 6.37
CA ALA A 21 -10.61 0.68 6.49
C ALA A 21 -12.06 1.17 6.70
N GLY A 22 -13.03 0.26 6.87
CA GLY A 22 -14.43 0.57 7.14
C GLY A 22 -15.31 0.71 5.89
N HIS A 23 -14.83 0.28 4.71
CA HIS A 23 -15.64 0.35 3.49
C HIS A 23 -16.91 -0.51 3.61
N LYS A 24 -18.07 0.05 3.26
CA LYS A 24 -19.40 -0.57 3.51
C LYS A 24 -19.76 -1.74 2.59
N VAL A 25 -19.20 -1.76 1.38
CA VAL A 25 -19.59 -2.72 0.31
C VAL A 25 -18.45 -3.64 -0.14
N VAL A 26 -17.30 -3.07 -0.48
CA VAL A 26 -16.09 -3.80 -0.86
C VAL A 26 -15.69 -4.80 0.22
N ARG A 27 -15.42 -6.04 -0.20
CA ARG A 27 -14.95 -7.12 0.67
C ARG A 27 -13.54 -7.52 0.25
N THR A 28 -12.59 -7.40 1.17
CA THR A 28 -11.18 -7.75 0.93
C THR A 28 -10.67 -8.75 1.98
N PRO A 29 -11.27 -9.96 2.09
CA PRO A 29 -11.02 -10.86 3.22
C PRO A 29 -9.54 -11.24 3.38
N HIS A 30 -8.80 -11.42 2.28
CA HIS A 30 -7.38 -11.74 2.33
C HIS A 30 -6.50 -10.55 2.76
N LEU A 31 -6.86 -9.32 2.37
CA LEU A 31 -6.15 -8.12 2.83
C LEU A 31 -6.49 -7.81 4.29
N ASP A 32 -7.73 -8.09 4.71
CA ASP A 32 -8.14 -7.94 6.11
C ASP A 32 -7.42 -8.93 7.01
N GLU A 33 -7.22 -10.17 6.56
CA GLU A 33 -6.39 -11.15 7.25
C GLU A 33 -4.94 -10.70 7.36
N LEU A 34 -4.37 -10.16 6.28
CA LEU A 34 -3.02 -9.58 6.29
C LEU A 34 -2.91 -8.41 7.29
N ALA A 35 -3.90 -7.52 7.31
CA ALA A 35 -3.95 -6.39 8.24
C ALA A 35 -4.09 -6.84 9.70
N ARG A 36 -4.91 -7.88 9.97
CA ARG A 36 -5.11 -8.45 11.31
C ARG A 36 -3.87 -9.14 11.86
N ASN A 37 -3.11 -9.81 10.99
CA ASN A 37 -1.88 -10.52 11.36
C ASN A 37 -0.62 -9.65 11.25
N GLY A 38 -0.78 -8.35 11.01
CA GLY A 38 0.33 -7.43 10.76
C GLY A 38 0.04 -6.02 11.26
N VAL A 39 0.56 -5.03 10.53
CA VAL A 39 0.40 -3.61 10.86
C VAL A 39 -0.19 -2.88 9.65
N ARG A 40 -1.29 -2.15 9.87
CA ARG A 40 -1.90 -1.27 8.87
C ARG A 40 -1.58 0.18 9.19
N PHE A 41 -0.96 0.88 8.23
CA PHE A 41 -0.70 2.31 8.35
C PHE A 41 -1.88 3.10 7.79
N ALA A 42 -2.65 3.78 8.66
CA ALA A 42 -3.79 4.59 8.25
C ALA A 42 -3.39 5.87 7.49
N ASN A 43 -2.17 6.36 7.74
CA ASN A 43 -1.61 7.58 7.16
C ASN A 43 -0.39 7.24 6.28
N HIS A 44 -0.60 6.49 5.20
CA HIS A 44 0.43 6.16 4.22
C HIS A 44 0.23 6.95 2.93
N TYR A 45 1.21 7.76 2.55
CA TYR A 45 1.14 8.66 1.40
C TYR A 45 2.18 8.30 0.35
N SER A 46 1.75 8.18 -0.91
CA SER A 46 2.65 8.10 -2.06
C SER A 46 3.38 9.42 -2.25
N GLN A 47 4.67 9.36 -2.62
CA GLN A 47 5.46 10.57 -2.91
C GLN A 47 4.92 11.39 -4.09
N ALA A 48 4.25 10.74 -5.04
CA ALA A 48 3.64 11.39 -6.19
C ALA A 48 2.33 10.69 -6.56
N ALA A 49 1.40 11.46 -7.14
CA ALA A 49 0.12 10.92 -7.64
C ALA A 49 0.28 10.13 -8.96
N PRO A 50 1.11 10.54 -9.94
CA PRO A 50 1.29 9.77 -11.17
C PRO A 50 2.06 8.46 -10.94
N CYS A 51 1.74 7.43 -11.72
CA CYS A 51 2.21 6.06 -11.51
C CYS A 51 3.73 5.90 -11.62
N SER A 52 4.34 6.45 -12.68
CA SER A 52 5.80 6.35 -12.92
C SER A 52 6.64 7.02 -11.83
N PRO A 53 6.44 8.31 -11.48
CA PRO A 53 7.22 8.93 -10.41
C PRO A 53 6.93 8.33 -9.04
N GLY A 54 5.68 7.95 -8.74
CA GLY A 54 5.35 7.29 -7.47
C GLY A 54 6.09 5.96 -7.28
N ARG A 55 6.16 5.14 -8.34
CA ARG A 55 6.93 3.89 -8.32
C ARG A 55 8.45 4.13 -8.27
N ALA A 56 8.95 5.12 -9.00
CA ALA A 56 10.37 5.46 -8.97
C ALA A 56 10.81 5.81 -7.54
N SER A 57 10.05 6.68 -6.86
CA SER A 57 10.30 7.02 -5.46
C SER A 57 10.19 5.83 -4.50
N LEU A 58 9.22 4.93 -4.71
CA LEU A 58 9.08 3.72 -3.89
C LEU A 58 10.30 2.79 -4.00
N TYR A 59 10.87 2.64 -5.21
CA TYR A 59 11.98 1.72 -5.45
C TYR A 59 13.35 2.28 -5.07
N THR A 60 13.54 3.61 -5.18
CA THR A 60 14.82 4.25 -4.87
C THR A 60 14.89 4.80 -3.45
N GLY A 61 13.74 5.04 -2.80
CA GLY A 61 13.67 5.77 -1.54
C GLY A 61 13.95 7.27 -1.67
N LEU A 62 13.93 7.81 -2.89
CA LEU A 62 14.22 9.22 -3.19
C LEU A 62 12.93 10.00 -3.51
N TYR A 63 12.97 11.32 -3.29
CA TYR A 63 11.92 12.23 -3.74
C TYR A 63 11.89 12.33 -5.27
N GLN A 64 10.72 12.66 -5.84
CA GLN A 64 10.55 12.80 -7.29
C GLN A 64 11.52 13.81 -7.95
N MET A 65 11.98 14.82 -7.19
CA MET A 65 12.84 15.90 -7.68
C MET A 65 14.31 15.76 -7.26
N ASN A 66 14.71 14.62 -6.65
CA ASN A 66 16.11 14.31 -6.38
C ASN A 66 16.77 13.72 -7.63
#